data_AF-A0A8I2YRJ0-F1
#
_entry.id   AF-A0A8I2YRJ0-F1
#
_cell.length_a   1.000
_cell.length_b   1.000
_cell.length_c   1.000
_cell.angle_alpha   90.00
_cell.angle_beta   90.00
_cell.angle_gamma   90.00
#
_symmetry.space_group_name_H-M   'P 1'
#
loop_
_entity.id
_entity.type
_entity.pdbx_description
1 polymer ?
#
loop_
_entity_poly.entity_id
_entity_poly.type
_entity_poly.pdbx_seq_one_letter_code
_entity_poly.pdbx_strand_id
1 'polypeptide(L)'
;MQVTLEQVHDIVNSNDGNLNVHTASFSKIQSTSYRCAFEDIRFYDELTRHHGNSCTASQTCYHVALCDSDRSYLLLVSPLGSSGTVTPPAPITLPALSTLLSRILDNTAVPVPRPVAHDVSGGEGKWDFGWLLLRVPNSSRTHPLTSSLASVRPSLSPRQLARVELRLGTHLRALHGITNDWFGIPMDKPTPDPLIVPSFTTLFTSQTGEGAEECGEDMTPYSWQDTFVLQLEELLEQVCGNANARKTVPSVDIDDLRLSLCRAMGSFLFDDVEMPRLIWVTGNEEDVIVSLNPGKDGGGTTHEEGAEADIAYILPTFRRALWGDPLMEAWFLPPGPTTAINEGYFDGEEDGTLIVLPRHKTKRTWYTVYLALLVLAEEASQEGEVSNKETVRWARSILPECVEILKSVPCY
;
A
#
# COMPACT_ATOMS: atom_id res chain seq x y z
N MET A 1 0.31 -14.07 16.16
CA MET A 1 1.36 -14.99 15.66
C MET A 1 2.72 -14.54 16.18
N GLN A 2 3.58 -15.45 16.64
CA GLN A 2 4.95 -15.15 17.10
C GLN A 2 5.93 -16.06 16.37
N VAL A 3 6.99 -15.49 15.82
CA VAL A 3 8.07 -16.24 15.15
C VAL A 3 9.25 -16.34 16.13
N THR A 4 9.82 -17.54 16.28
CA THR A 4 10.96 -17.77 17.18
C THR A 4 12.30 -17.49 16.48
N LEU A 5 13.33 -17.19 17.27
CA LEU A 5 14.69 -16.97 16.74
C LEU A 5 15.23 -18.21 15.99
N GLU A 6 14.86 -19.41 16.43
CA GLU A 6 15.22 -20.68 15.79
C GLU A 6 14.59 -20.80 14.39
N GLN A 7 13.31 -20.45 14.24
CA GLN A 7 12.63 -20.42 12.93
C GLN A 7 13.29 -19.44 11.97
N VAL A 8 13.68 -18.26 12.46
CA VAL A 8 14.41 -17.25 11.67
C VAL A 8 15.77 -17.78 11.21
N HIS A 9 16.51 -18.44 12.11
CA HIS A 9 17.81 -19.02 11.83
C HIS A 9 17.72 -20.16 10.79
N ASP A 10 16.71 -21.03 10.89
CA ASP A 10 16.42 -22.08 9.91
C ASP A 10 16.12 -21.47 8.52
N ILE A 11 15.25 -20.46 8.46
CA ILE A 11 14.87 -19.77 7.21
C ILE A 11 16.08 -19.09 6.57
N VAL A 12 16.87 -18.33 7.34
CA VAL A 12 18.02 -17.58 6.79
C VAL A 12 19.14 -18.51 6.32
N ASN A 13 19.57 -19.48 7.13
CA ASN A 13 20.68 -20.36 6.74
C ASN A 13 20.34 -21.25 5.54
N SER A 14 19.07 -21.63 5.37
CA SER A 14 18.62 -22.40 4.20
C SER A 14 18.67 -21.61 2.90
N ASN A 15 18.74 -20.28 2.94
CA ASN A 15 18.58 -19.39 1.78
C ASN A 15 19.74 -18.42 1.53
N ASP A 16 20.56 -18.06 2.52
CA ASP A 16 21.76 -17.20 2.32
C ASP A 16 22.94 -17.95 1.68
N GLY A 17 22.89 -19.29 1.65
CA GLY A 17 23.94 -20.16 1.10
C GLY A 17 25.16 -20.34 2.02
N ASN A 18 25.22 -19.62 3.14
CA ASN A 18 26.25 -19.75 4.16
C ASN A 18 25.73 -20.59 5.34
N LEU A 19 26.34 -21.74 5.59
CA LEU A 19 25.86 -22.73 6.59
C LEU A 19 26.12 -22.37 8.07
N ASN A 20 26.63 -21.17 8.38
CA ASN A 20 27.05 -20.78 9.74
C ASN A 20 26.72 -19.31 10.07
N VAL A 21 25.57 -18.81 9.64
CA VAL A 21 25.17 -17.42 9.92
C VAL A 21 24.48 -17.34 11.28
N HIS A 22 25.10 -16.65 12.24
CA HIS A 22 24.46 -16.33 13.51
C HIS A 22 23.63 -15.04 13.39
N THR A 23 22.42 -15.04 13.95
CA THR A 23 21.57 -13.84 14.02
C THR A 23 22.04 -12.92 15.15
N ALA A 24 22.45 -11.68 14.84
CA ALA A 24 22.87 -10.68 15.82
C ALA A 24 21.68 -10.04 16.54
N SER A 25 20.62 -9.73 15.80
CA SER A 25 19.41 -9.16 16.38
C SER A 25 18.18 -9.52 15.55
N PHE A 26 17.09 -9.80 16.24
CA PHE A 26 15.78 -10.07 15.67
C PHE A 26 14.76 -9.14 16.33
N SER A 27 14.06 -8.33 15.55
CA SER A 27 13.10 -7.35 16.06
C SER A 27 11.87 -7.26 15.14
N LYS A 28 10.67 -7.28 15.73
CA LYS A 28 9.43 -7.03 14.99
C LYS A 28 9.42 -5.55 14.58
N ILE A 29 9.29 -5.29 13.27
CA ILE A 29 9.07 -3.94 12.77
C ILE A 29 7.60 -3.60 13.04
N GLN A 30 7.40 -2.62 13.92
CA GLN A 30 6.15 -1.88 14.02
C GLN A 30 6.15 -0.79 12.94
N SER A 31 5.81 -1.17 11.69
CA SER A 31 5.15 -0.21 10.80
C SER A 31 3.87 0.26 11.50
N THR A 32 3.32 1.44 11.21
CA THR A 32 1.92 1.74 11.57
C THR A 32 1.18 2.06 10.29
N SER A 33 0.35 1.11 9.85
CA SER A 33 -0.47 1.35 8.67
C SER A 33 -1.38 2.54 8.96
N TYR A 34 -1.36 3.50 8.02
CA TYR A 34 -2.20 4.70 7.99
C TYR A 34 -2.04 5.69 9.15
N ARG A 35 -0.84 6.23 9.35
CA ARG A 35 -0.72 7.54 10.02
C ARG A 35 -0.80 8.66 8.98
N CYS A 36 -2.02 9.00 8.56
CA CYS A 36 -2.24 10.21 7.77
C CYS A 36 -1.93 11.44 8.62
N ALA A 37 -1.17 12.39 8.09
CA ALA A 37 -0.76 13.63 8.76
C ALA A 37 -1.93 14.65 8.86
N PHE A 38 -3.03 14.27 9.52
CA PHE A 38 -4.17 15.13 9.83
C PHE A 38 -3.95 15.95 11.10
N GLU A 39 -2.89 16.76 11.14
CA GLU A 39 -2.65 17.69 12.27
C GLU A 39 -3.32 19.06 12.07
N ASP A 40 -3.83 19.40 10.87
CA ASP A 40 -4.31 20.77 10.55
C ASP A 40 -5.82 20.88 10.18
N ILE A 41 -6.64 19.88 10.53
CA ILE A 41 -8.10 20.07 10.63
C ILE A 41 -8.40 20.45 12.09
N ARG A 42 -8.33 21.75 12.36
CA ARG A 42 -8.32 22.36 13.70
C ARG A 42 -9.47 21.90 14.62
N PHE A 43 -9.19 21.03 15.61
CA PHE A 43 -9.76 21.09 16.97
C PHE A 43 -9.05 20.11 17.93
N TYR A 44 -8.44 20.66 19.01
CA TYR A 44 -7.71 19.99 20.14
C TYR A 44 -6.44 19.19 19.78
N ASP A 45 -5.22 19.65 20.11
CA ASP A 45 -4.56 19.84 21.44
C ASP A 45 -3.91 18.57 22.03
N GLU A 46 -2.91 18.76 22.90
CA GLU A 46 -1.80 17.86 23.27
C GLU A 46 -2.13 16.43 23.78
N LEU A 47 -1.08 15.58 23.72
CA LEU A 47 -0.90 14.23 24.28
C LEU A 47 -1.44 13.03 23.48
N THR A 48 -0.54 12.40 22.71
CA THR A 48 -0.13 10.99 22.96
C THR A 48 1.22 10.62 22.36
N ARG A 49 2.18 10.16 23.20
CA ARG A 49 3.35 9.40 22.74
C ARG A 49 3.06 7.90 22.89
N HIS A 50 2.56 7.26 21.84
CA HIS A 50 2.37 5.81 21.82
C HIS A 50 2.97 5.18 20.56
N HIS A 51 3.67 4.07 20.77
CA HIS A 51 4.18 3.22 19.70
C HIS A 51 2.99 2.47 19.10
N GLY A 52 2.60 2.81 17.87
CA GLY A 52 1.55 2.09 17.16
C GLY A 52 2.03 0.71 16.67
N ASN A 53 1.10 -0.11 16.21
CA ASN A 53 1.40 -1.36 15.50
C ASN A 53 0.84 -1.29 14.06
N SER A 54 1.30 -2.17 13.18
CA SER A 54 0.87 -2.14 11.77
C SER A 54 -0.47 -2.85 11.64
N CYS A 55 -1.54 -2.10 11.38
CA CYS A 55 -2.90 -2.62 11.30
C CYS A 55 -3.23 -3.36 10.01
N THR A 56 -2.24 -3.86 9.26
CA THR A 56 -2.45 -4.86 8.20
C THR A 56 -2.40 -6.27 8.79
N ALA A 57 -3.40 -6.60 9.62
CA ALA A 57 -3.48 -7.68 10.63
C ALA A 57 -2.97 -9.10 10.31
N SER A 58 -2.79 -9.50 9.05
CA SER A 58 -2.24 -10.84 8.74
C SER A 58 -0.73 -10.86 8.60
N GLN A 59 -0.08 -9.76 8.20
CA GLN A 59 1.35 -9.78 7.90
C GLN A 59 2.17 -9.12 9.01
N THR A 60 3.17 -9.84 9.52
CA THR A 60 4.19 -9.27 10.42
C THR A 60 5.52 -9.19 9.69
N CYS A 61 6.18 -8.04 9.78
CA CYS A 61 7.54 -7.85 9.31
C CYS A 61 8.52 -7.92 10.48
N TYR A 62 9.64 -8.62 10.31
CA TYR A 62 10.76 -8.62 11.25
C TYR A 62 12.04 -8.19 10.57
N HIS A 63 12.83 -7.34 11.23
CA HIS A 63 14.21 -7.07 10.85
C HIS A 63 15.14 -8.12 11.45
N VAL A 64 16.00 -8.68 10.60
CA VAL A 64 16.99 -9.71 10.94
C VAL A 64 18.37 -9.17 10.56
N ALA A 65 19.17 -8.80 11.57
CA ALA A 65 20.57 -8.44 11.37
C ALA A 65 21.46 -9.64 11.70
N LEU A 66 22.51 -9.85 10.91
CA LEU A 66 23.40 -11.00 11.04
C LEU A 66 24.69 -10.61 11.76
N CYS A 67 25.24 -11.54 12.55
CA CYS A 67 26.58 -11.42 13.09
C CYS A 67 27.59 -11.44 11.95
N ASP A 68 28.60 -10.58 12.05
CA ASP A 68 29.80 -10.57 11.21
C ASP A 68 29.57 -10.48 9.70
N SER A 69 28.41 -9.95 9.33
CA SER A 69 28.00 -9.63 7.98
C SER A 69 27.54 -8.17 7.88
N ASP A 70 27.59 -7.64 6.66
CA ASP A 70 27.00 -6.39 6.20
C ASP A 70 25.61 -6.60 5.56
N ARG A 71 25.02 -7.79 5.76
CA ARG A 71 23.68 -8.14 5.28
C ARG A 71 22.68 -8.03 6.41
N SER A 72 21.56 -7.37 6.13
CA SER A 72 20.33 -7.54 6.89
C SER A 72 19.18 -7.98 5.97
N TYR A 73 18.20 -8.62 6.60
CA TYR A 73 17.04 -9.18 5.96
C TYR A 73 15.76 -8.66 6.60
N LEU A 74 14.70 -8.54 5.81
CA LEU A 74 13.33 -8.49 6.31
C LEU A 74 12.71 -9.88 6.13
N LEU A 75 12.11 -10.39 7.19
CA LEU A 75 11.27 -11.57 7.16
C LEU A 75 9.82 -11.12 7.26
N LEU A 76 9.09 -11.20 6.14
CA LEU A 76 7.64 -11.09 6.14
C LEU A 76 7.05 -12.46 6.44
N VAL A 77 6.06 -12.52 7.33
CA VAL A 77 5.29 -13.73 7.63
C VAL A 77 3.80 -13.47 7.57
N SER A 78 3.03 -14.45 7.12
CA SER A 78 1.56 -14.42 7.06
C SER A 78 1.02 -15.76 7.55
N PRO A 79 -0.02 -15.80 8.43
CA PRO A 79 -0.72 -17.02 8.77
C PRO A 79 -1.11 -17.81 7.52
N LEU A 80 -1.01 -19.13 7.60
CA LEU A 80 -1.64 -20.00 6.61
C LEU A 80 -3.16 -19.82 6.73
N GLY A 81 -3.79 -19.37 5.66
CA GLY A 81 -5.24 -19.18 5.65
C GLY A 81 -5.95 -20.52 5.88
N SER A 82 -6.77 -20.60 6.93
CA SER A 82 -7.77 -21.66 7.00
C SER A 82 -8.62 -21.59 5.74
N SER A 83 -8.79 -22.71 5.04
CA SER A 83 -9.36 -22.77 3.67
C SER A 83 -10.88 -22.47 3.57
N GLY A 84 -11.44 -21.74 4.52
CA GLY A 84 -12.82 -21.25 4.50
C GLY A 84 -12.91 -19.89 3.82
N THR A 85 -13.80 -19.79 2.81
CA THR A 85 -14.38 -18.55 2.27
C THR A 85 -13.49 -17.30 2.33
N VAL A 86 -12.60 -17.16 1.35
CA VAL A 86 -11.84 -15.93 1.13
C VAL A 86 -12.83 -14.76 0.99
N THR A 87 -12.79 -13.81 1.92
CA THR A 87 -13.61 -12.60 1.85
C THR A 87 -12.82 -11.53 1.09
N PRO A 88 -13.32 -11.03 -0.06
CA PRO A 88 -12.63 -10.00 -0.82
C PRO A 88 -12.78 -8.60 -0.19
N PRO A 89 -11.96 -7.61 -0.59
CA PRO A 89 -10.80 -7.75 -1.46
C PRO A 89 -9.63 -8.42 -0.73
N ALA A 90 -9.11 -9.51 -1.30
CA ALA A 90 -8.00 -10.26 -0.71
C ALA A 90 -6.68 -9.45 -0.77
N PRO A 91 -5.78 -9.60 0.21
CA PRO A 91 -4.44 -9.03 0.13
C PRO A 91 -3.58 -9.72 -0.93
N ILE A 92 -2.54 -9.05 -1.43
CA ILE A 92 -1.52 -9.69 -2.28
C ILE A 92 -0.88 -10.87 -1.51
N THR A 93 -0.76 -12.02 -2.20
CA THR A 93 -0.11 -13.22 -1.68
C THR A 93 1.40 -13.01 -1.51
N LEU A 94 2.06 -13.80 -0.67
CA LEU A 94 3.53 -13.70 -0.52
C LEU A 94 4.30 -13.95 -1.84
N PRO A 95 3.91 -14.91 -2.69
CA PRO A 95 4.55 -15.09 -3.99
C PRO A 95 4.26 -13.90 -4.94
N ALA A 96 3.03 -13.38 -4.99
CA ALA A 96 2.71 -12.25 -5.87
C ALA A 96 3.44 -10.97 -5.44
N LEU A 97 3.62 -10.77 -4.13
CA LEU A 97 4.47 -9.70 -3.58
C LEU A 97 5.95 -9.91 -3.94
N SER A 98 6.44 -11.15 -3.91
CA SER A 98 7.79 -11.50 -4.37
C SER A 98 7.98 -11.16 -5.86
N THR A 99 7.01 -11.52 -6.71
CA THR A 99 7.01 -11.23 -8.15
C THR A 99 6.95 -9.72 -8.41
N LEU A 100 6.11 -8.99 -7.66
CA LEU A 100 5.95 -7.54 -7.74
C LEU A 100 7.23 -6.80 -7.35
N LEU A 101 7.87 -7.16 -6.24
CA LEU A 101 9.12 -6.55 -5.78
C LEU A 101 10.26 -6.74 -6.78
N SER A 102 10.35 -7.91 -7.42
CA SER A 102 11.29 -8.13 -8.54
C SER A 102 10.96 -7.22 -9.72
N ARG A 103 9.68 -7.12 -10.15
CA ARG A 103 9.25 -6.21 -11.23
C ARG A 103 9.60 -4.75 -10.93
N ILE A 104 9.45 -4.29 -9.68
CA ILE A 104 9.87 -2.93 -9.26
C ILE A 104 11.38 -2.75 -9.44
N LEU A 105 12.20 -3.71 -8.98
CA LEU A 105 13.66 -3.64 -9.06
C LEU A 105 14.21 -3.75 -10.49
N ASP A 106 13.53 -4.48 -11.36
CA ASP A 106 13.96 -4.68 -12.75
C ASP A 106 13.58 -3.49 -13.65
N ASN A 107 12.53 -2.73 -13.30
CA ASN A 107 12.00 -1.63 -14.11
C ASN A 107 12.31 -0.22 -13.54
N THR A 108 12.78 -0.11 -12.30
CA THR A 108 12.95 1.20 -11.63
C THR A 108 14.19 1.29 -10.75
N ALA A 109 14.55 2.51 -10.36
CA ALA A 109 15.54 2.80 -9.33
C ALA A 109 14.92 2.99 -7.92
N VAL A 110 13.69 2.51 -7.69
CA VAL A 110 13.02 2.63 -6.39
C VAL A 110 13.70 1.66 -5.40
N PRO A 111 14.20 2.13 -4.25
CA PRO A 111 14.95 1.29 -3.33
C PRO A 111 13.99 0.41 -2.52
N VAL A 112 13.67 -0.77 -3.03
CA VAL A 112 12.90 -1.79 -2.30
C VAL A 112 13.79 -2.99 -1.90
N PRO A 113 13.49 -3.69 -0.79
CA PRO A 113 14.16 -4.94 -0.44
C PRO A 113 14.02 -6.01 -1.53
N ARG A 114 15.12 -6.69 -1.86
CA ARG A 114 15.17 -7.70 -2.93
C ARG A 114 14.64 -9.05 -2.44
N PRO A 115 13.68 -9.68 -3.13
CA PRO A 115 13.27 -11.04 -2.83
C PRO A 115 14.43 -12.04 -2.89
N VAL A 116 14.50 -12.91 -1.88
CA VAL A 116 15.49 -14.00 -1.79
C VAL A 116 14.80 -15.34 -2.00
N ALA A 117 13.79 -15.61 -1.18
CA ALA A 117 13.00 -16.83 -1.21
C ALA A 117 11.65 -16.60 -0.51
N HIS A 118 10.66 -17.41 -0.82
CA HIS A 118 9.39 -17.46 -0.10
C HIS A 118 8.89 -18.90 -0.05
N ASP A 119 8.00 -19.17 0.90
CA ASP A 119 7.31 -20.44 1.01
C ASP A 119 5.96 -20.23 1.71
N VAL A 120 4.90 -20.71 1.04
CA VAL A 120 3.50 -20.61 1.47
C VAL A 120 2.94 -21.93 2.02
N SER A 121 3.77 -22.97 2.11
CA SER A 121 3.43 -24.26 2.73
C SER A 121 3.71 -24.29 4.23
N GLY A 122 4.42 -23.28 4.75
CA GLY A 122 4.91 -23.26 6.12
C GLY A 122 5.95 -24.35 6.38
N GLY A 123 6.94 -24.48 5.50
CA GLY A 123 8.00 -25.48 5.60
C GLY A 123 7.45 -26.90 5.57
N GLU A 124 6.63 -27.22 4.56
CA GLU A 124 5.93 -28.51 4.43
C GLU A 124 5.02 -28.84 5.64
N GLY A 125 4.44 -27.80 6.26
CA GLY A 125 3.59 -27.92 7.46
C GLY A 125 4.35 -27.92 8.79
N LYS A 126 5.67 -27.63 8.80
CA LYS A 126 6.47 -27.38 10.02
C LYS A 126 6.02 -26.13 10.79
N TRP A 127 5.42 -25.15 10.08
CA TRP A 127 5.02 -23.84 10.57
C TRP A 127 3.56 -23.55 10.23
N ASP A 128 2.87 -22.79 11.10
CA ASP A 128 1.51 -22.30 10.92
C ASP A 128 1.43 -21.01 10.07
N PHE A 129 2.54 -20.62 9.44
CA PHE A 129 2.68 -19.42 8.64
C PHE A 129 3.50 -19.65 7.36
N GLY A 130 3.11 -18.96 6.29
CA GLY A 130 3.97 -18.73 5.14
C GLY A 130 4.89 -17.54 5.37
N TRP A 131 6.01 -17.48 4.64
CA TRP A 131 7.02 -16.45 4.80
C TRP A 131 7.64 -16.01 3.46
N LEU A 132 8.20 -14.79 3.44
CA LEU A 132 8.94 -14.19 2.34
C LEU A 132 10.17 -13.49 2.94
N LEU A 133 11.37 -13.96 2.56
CA LEU A 133 12.66 -13.42 2.97
C LEU A 133 13.15 -12.42 1.92
N LEU A 134 13.47 -11.21 2.37
CA LEU A 134 13.87 -10.08 1.54
C LEU A 134 15.20 -9.52 2.02
N ARG A 135 16.14 -9.24 1.12
CA ARG A 135 17.44 -8.61 1.44
C ARG A 135 17.31 -7.09 1.41
N VAL A 136 17.69 -6.42 2.49
CA VAL A 136 17.66 -4.96 2.59
C VAL A 136 18.78 -4.33 1.73
N PRO A 137 18.53 -3.25 0.99
CA PRO A 137 19.57 -2.55 0.23
C PRO A 137 20.63 -1.92 1.15
N ASN A 138 21.90 -1.92 0.70
CA ASN A 138 22.98 -1.10 1.27
C ASN A 138 23.15 -1.17 2.80
N SER A 139 23.02 -2.35 3.41
CA SER A 139 23.05 -2.55 4.87
C SER A 139 24.46 -2.55 5.50
N SER A 140 25.38 -1.72 4.98
CA SER A 140 26.78 -1.76 5.43
C SER A 140 26.90 -1.55 6.94
N ARG A 141 27.79 -2.33 7.58
CA ARG A 141 27.96 -2.37 9.04
C ARG A 141 28.44 -1.04 9.66
N THR A 142 28.79 -0.06 8.83
CA THR A 142 29.20 1.31 9.18
C THR A 142 28.13 2.37 8.88
N HIS A 143 26.93 1.97 8.42
CA HIS A 143 25.86 2.91 8.04
C HIS A 143 25.02 3.44 9.21
N PRO A 144 24.31 4.56 8.99
CA PRO A 144 23.80 5.39 10.08
C PRO A 144 22.57 4.81 10.76
N LEU A 145 22.10 5.55 11.77
CA LEU A 145 20.76 5.40 12.34
C LEU A 145 19.70 5.45 11.22
N THR A 146 19.23 4.27 10.80
CA THR A 146 18.06 4.13 9.94
C THR A 146 16.80 4.14 10.79
N SER A 147 15.77 4.86 10.36
CA SER A 147 14.49 4.95 11.06
C SER A 147 13.39 5.34 10.07
N SER A 148 12.12 5.13 10.43
CA SER A 148 11.03 5.58 9.58
C SER A 148 11.00 7.10 9.44
N LEU A 149 10.53 7.59 8.29
CA LEU A 149 10.36 9.02 8.02
C LEU A 149 9.49 9.67 9.10
N ALA A 150 8.37 9.05 9.48
CA ALA A 150 7.50 9.53 10.55
C ALA A 150 8.25 9.73 11.89
N SER A 151 9.17 8.81 12.24
CA SER A 151 9.96 8.90 13.47
C SER A 151 11.01 10.01 13.42
N VAL A 152 11.69 10.19 12.27
CA VAL A 152 12.76 11.21 12.15
C VAL A 152 12.27 12.58 11.72
N ARG A 153 11.08 12.72 11.12
CA ARG A 153 10.53 13.97 10.58
C ARG A 153 10.64 15.16 11.55
N PRO A 154 10.32 15.06 12.85
CA PRO A 154 10.48 16.17 13.80
C PRO A 154 11.93 16.61 14.05
N SER A 155 12.91 15.78 13.66
CA SER A 155 14.35 16.05 13.79
C SER A 155 15.03 16.45 12.48
N LEU A 156 14.35 16.32 11.33
CA LEU A 156 14.87 16.76 10.04
C LEU A 156 14.79 18.29 9.93
N SER A 157 15.87 18.91 9.47
CA SER A 157 15.83 20.29 8.99
C SER A 157 14.91 20.40 7.76
N PRO A 158 14.33 21.58 7.47
CA PRO A 158 13.47 21.77 6.30
C PRO A 158 14.12 21.35 4.97
N ARG A 159 15.44 21.56 4.82
CA ARG A 159 16.21 21.13 3.63
C ARG A 159 16.32 19.60 3.52
N GLN A 160 16.53 18.90 4.65
CA GLN A 160 16.57 17.44 4.68
C GLN A 160 15.20 16.84 4.38
N LEU A 161 14.13 17.36 5.01
CA LEU A 161 12.76 16.90 4.79
C LEU A 161 12.34 17.13 3.33
N ALA A 162 12.52 18.33 2.79
CA ALA A 162 12.21 18.63 1.40
C ALA A 162 12.97 17.73 0.41
N ARG A 163 14.24 17.40 0.69
CA ARG A 163 14.99 16.44 -0.12
C ARG A 163 14.40 15.03 -0.09
N VAL A 164 14.06 14.52 1.10
CA VAL A 164 13.45 13.19 1.25
C VAL A 164 12.09 13.13 0.56
N GLU A 165 11.27 14.18 0.71
CA GLU A 165 9.97 14.30 0.06
C GLU A 165 10.08 14.43 -1.47
N LEU A 166 11.03 15.22 -1.99
CA LEU A 166 11.35 15.28 -3.42
C LEU A 166 11.74 13.89 -3.96
N ARG A 167 12.59 13.17 -3.22
CA ARG A 167 13.02 11.81 -3.59
C ARG A 167 11.86 10.83 -3.59
N LEU A 168 10.96 10.92 -2.61
CA LEU A 168 9.73 10.14 -2.54
C LEU A 168 8.81 10.42 -3.73
N GLY A 169 8.60 11.69 -4.10
CA GLY A 169 7.85 12.06 -5.31
C GLY A 169 8.42 11.42 -6.57
N THR A 170 9.74 11.46 -6.75
CA THR A 170 10.43 10.79 -7.87
C THR A 170 10.24 9.27 -7.84
N HIS A 171 10.24 8.64 -6.66
CA HIS A 171 9.97 7.21 -6.54
C HIS A 171 8.51 6.84 -6.83
N LEU A 172 7.53 7.65 -6.41
CA LEU A 172 6.12 7.46 -6.77
C LEU A 172 5.91 7.59 -8.29
N ARG A 173 6.54 8.56 -8.95
CA ARG A 173 6.53 8.64 -10.43
C ARG A 173 7.11 7.39 -11.07
N ALA A 174 8.22 6.87 -10.55
CA ALA A 174 8.84 5.66 -11.08
C ALA A 174 7.96 4.41 -10.90
N LEU A 175 7.27 4.26 -9.75
CA LEU A 175 6.28 3.20 -9.54
C LEU A 175 5.10 3.33 -10.52
N HIS A 176 4.54 4.52 -10.69
CA HIS A 176 3.47 4.79 -11.68
C HIS A 176 3.95 4.74 -13.15
N GLY A 177 5.25 4.57 -13.38
CA GLY A 177 5.84 4.24 -14.69
C GLY A 177 5.84 2.74 -14.99
N ILE A 178 5.65 1.88 -13.98
CA ILE A 178 5.40 0.45 -14.17
C ILE A 178 3.94 0.28 -14.56
N THR A 179 3.71 -0.25 -15.75
CA THR A 179 2.38 -0.48 -16.32
C THR A 179 2.07 -1.95 -16.45
N ASN A 180 0.81 -2.30 -16.67
CA ASN A 180 0.34 -3.68 -16.82
C ASN A 180 -0.85 -3.75 -17.79
N ASP A 181 -1.18 -4.94 -18.31
CA ASP A 181 -2.24 -5.10 -19.33
C ASP A 181 -3.64 -5.18 -18.72
N TRP A 182 -3.75 -5.44 -17.42
CA TRP A 182 -5.01 -5.49 -16.65
C TRP A 182 -4.93 -4.69 -15.34
N PHE A 183 -6.08 -4.20 -14.90
CA PHE A 183 -6.35 -3.52 -13.64
C PHE A 183 -6.59 -4.52 -12.48
N GLY A 184 -6.49 -4.03 -11.25
CA GLY A 184 -6.81 -4.77 -10.03
C GLY A 184 -5.59 -5.29 -9.29
N ILE A 185 -5.76 -6.35 -8.50
CA ILE A 185 -4.72 -6.85 -7.59
C ILE A 185 -3.59 -7.53 -8.39
N PRO A 186 -2.30 -7.25 -8.11
CA PRO A 186 -1.18 -7.96 -8.72
C PRO A 186 -1.22 -9.47 -8.44
N MET A 187 -1.10 -10.27 -9.51
CA MET A 187 -1.16 -11.73 -9.48
C MET A 187 0.18 -12.37 -9.85
N ASP A 188 0.43 -13.57 -9.32
CA ASP A 188 1.64 -14.36 -9.55
C ASP A 188 1.88 -14.77 -11.00
N LYS A 189 0.79 -15.07 -11.70
CA LYS A 189 0.77 -15.42 -13.11
C LYS A 189 -0.34 -14.62 -13.75
N PRO A 190 -0.12 -14.04 -14.93
CA PRO A 190 -1.24 -13.65 -15.78
C PRO A 190 -2.13 -14.87 -15.97
N THR A 191 -3.44 -14.68 -15.83
CA THR A 191 -4.40 -15.61 -16.43
C THR A 191 -4.03 -15.72 -17.92
N PRO A 192 -3.89 -16.92 -18.51
CA PRO A 192 -3.39 -17.07 -19.87
C PRO A 192 -4.17 -16.20 -20.86
N ASP A 193 -3.46 -15.55 -21.78
CA ASP A 193 -3.94 -14.45 -22.62
C ASP A 193 -5.39 -14.64 -23.11
N PRO A 194 -6.31 -13.68 -22.86
CA PRO A 194 -7.66 -13.73 -23.43
C PRO A 194 -7.60 -13.67 -24.95
N LEU A 195 -8.45 -14.43 -25.62
CA LEU A 195 -8.43 -14.61 -27.07
C LEU A 195 -9.17 -13.48 -27.81
N ILE A 196 -8.59 -12.27 -27.74
CA ILE A 196 -8.82 -11.13 -28.66
C ILE A 196 -10.32 -10.86 -28.97
N VAL A 197 -11.01 -10.22 -28.00
CA VAL A 197 -12.22 -9.36 -28.11
C VAL A 197 -13.49 -9.91 -28.79
N PRO A 198 -14.68 -9.68 -28.17
CA PRO A 198 -15.37 -8.41 -28.41
C PRO A 198 -16.04 -7.73 -27.19
N SER A 199 -16.43 -6.47 -27.40
CA SER A 199 -16.83 -5.47 -26.39
C SER A 199 -18.13 -5.72 -25.61
N PHE A 200 -18.16 -5.11 -24.40
CA PHE A 200 -19.21 -4.63 -23.46
C PHE A 200 -20.73 -4.79 -23.72
N THR A 201 -21.18 -5.17 -24.92
CA THR A 201 -22.60 -5.19 -25.32
C THR A 201 -23.36 -6.41 -24.76
N THR A 202 -22.66 -7.43 -24.28
CA THR A 202 -23.21 -8.73 -23.86
C THR A 202 -23.89 -8.72 -22.48
N LEU A 203 -23.62 -7.72 -21.63
CA LEU A 203 -24.10 -7.69 -20.23
C LEU A 203 -25.62 -7.46 -20.07
N PHE A 204 -26.32 -7.07 -21.15
CA PHE A 204 -27.78 -6.87 -21.15
C PHE A 204 -28.57 -7.84 -22.04
N THR A 205 -27.92 -8.78 -22.72
CA THR A 205 -28.59 -9.85 -23.49
C THR A 205 -28.93 -11.04 -22.61
N SER A 206 -29.86 -10.85 -21.67
CA SER A 206 -30.54 -11.95 -20.98
C SER A 206 -31.51 -12.66 -21.96
N GLN A 207 -30.98 -13.51 -22.85
CA GLN A 207 -31.81 -14.39 -23.66
C GLN A 207 -31.76 -15.84 -23.15
N THR A 208 -32.88 -16.20 -22.52
CA THR A 208 -33.35 -17.55 -22.26
C THR A 208 -33.03 -18.53 -23.41
N GLY A 209 -32.01 -19.36 -23.21
CA GLY A 209 -31.64 -20.44 -24.11
C GLY A 209 -30.82 -21.49 -23.36
N GLU A 210 -31.47 -22.57 -22.93
CA GLU A 210 -30.76 -23.72 -22.36
C GLU A 210 -29.87 -24.36 -23.45
N GLY A 211 -28.56 -24.48 -23.22
CA GLY A 211 -27.74 -25.45 -23.96
C GLY A 211 -26.40 -24.99 -24.55
N ALA A 212 -25.90 -23.79 -24.27
CA ALA A 212 -24.53 -23.39 -24.64
C ALA A 212 -23.75 -22.92 -23.40
N GLU A 213 -22.71 -23.66 -23.03
CA GLU A 213 -21.63 -23.18 -22.16
C GLU A 213 -20.75 -22.20 -22.97
N GLU A 214 -21.28 -21.02 -23.28
CA GLU A 214 -20.43 -19.92 -23.72
C GLU A 214 -19.54 -19.51 -22.54
N CYS A 215 -18.27 -19.91 -22.62
CA CYS A 215 -17.22 -19.47 -21.71
C CYS A 215 -16.90 -17.99 -22.01
N GLY A 216 -17.80 -17.10 -21.60
CA GLY A 216 -17.62 -15.65 -21.73
C GLY A 216 -16.40 -15.22 -20.93
N GLU A 217 -15.41 -14.65 -21.60
CA GLU A 217 -14.22 -14.08 -20.94
C GLU A 217 -14.63 -12.91 -20.03
N ASP A 218 -14.15 -12.90 -18.80
CA ASP A 218 -14.38 -11.79 -17.87
C ASP A 218 -13.55 -10.57 -18.31
N MET A 219 -14.22 -9.59 -18.91
CA MET A 219 -13.61 -8.36 -19.39
C MET A 219 -13.42 -7.30 -18.29
N THR A 220 -13.91 -7.54 -17.06
CA THR A 220 -13.80 -6.60 -15.92
C THR A 220 -12.37 -6.09 -15.70
N PRO A 221 -11.31 -6.92 -15.77
CA PRO A 221 -9.93 -6.46 -15.54
C PRO A 221 -9.39 -5.50 -16.60
N TYR A 222 -10.07 -5.30 -17.73
CA TYR A 222 -9.64 -4.38 -18.80
C TYR A 222 -10.32 -3.01 -18.75
N SER A 223 -11.19 -2.79 -17.76
CA SER A 223 -11.87 -1.53 -17.51
C SER A 223 -11.59 -1.07 -16.08
N TRP A 224 -10.99 0.11 -15.93
CA TRP A 224 -10.75 0.67 -14.61
C TRP A 224 -12.05 0.94 -13.86
N GLN A 225 -13.10 1.39 -14.57
CA GLN A 225 -14.40 1.65 -13.98
C GLN A 225 -14.99 0.40 -13.32
N ASP A 226 -15.03 -0.71 -14.04
CA ASP A 226 -15.65 -1.95 -13.53
C ASP A 226 -14.76 -2.60 -12.46
N THR A 227 -13.44 -2.58 -12.65
CA THR A 227 -12.48 -3.07 -11.64
C THR A 227 -12.55 -2.26 -10.33
N PHE A 228 -12.73 -0.93 -10.40
CA PHE A 228 -12.89 -0.09 -9.21
C PHE A 228 -14.26 -0.31 -8.55
N VAL A 229 -15.35 -0.35 -9.33
CA VAL A 229 -16.72 -0.57 -8.84
C VAL A 229 -16.85 -1.92 -8.15
N LEU A 230 -16.31 -2.99 -8.74
CA LEU A 230 -16.31 -4.33 -8.15
C LEU A 230 -15.61 -4.33 -6.78
N GLN A 231 -14.37 -3.84 -6.71
CA GLN A 231 -13.62 -3.78 -5.46
C GLN A 231 -14.29 -2.90 -4.40
N LEU A 232 -14.99 -1.84 -4.80
CA LEU A 232 -15.73 -0.98 -3.88
C LEU A 232 -17.00 -1.67 -3.35
N GLU A 233 -17.74 -2.39 -4.19
CA GLU A 233 -18.93 -3.17 -3.79
C GLU A 233 -18.57 -4.37 -2.92
N GLU A 234 -17.50 -5.12 -3.24
CA GLU A 234 -16.95 -6.19 -2.39
C GLU A 234 -16.62 -5.67 -0.98
N LEU A 235 -15.98 -4.50 -0.93
CA LEU A 235 -15.58 -3.85 0.32
C LEU A 235 -16.79 -3.31 1.10
N LEU A 236 -17.80 -2.77 0.40
CA LEU A 236 -19.08 -2.40 1.01
C LEU A 236 -19.82 -3.63 1.56
N GLU A 237 -19.83 -4.76 0.85
CA GLU A 237 -20.40 -6.01 1.34
C GLU A 237 -19.64 -6.53 2.56
N GLN A 238 -18.31 -6.53 2.56
CA GLN A 238 -17.49 -6.93 3.70
C GLN A 238 -17.80 -6.08 4.95
N VAL A 239 -17.89 -4.75 4.77
CA VAL A 239 -18.17 -3.77 5.83
C VAL A 239 -19.63 -3.81 6.30
N CYS A 240 -20.59 -4.11 5.43
CA CYS A 240 -22.02 -4.17 5.78
C CYS A 240 -22.49 -5.56 6.24
N GLY A 241 -21.82 -6.63 5.82
CA GLY A 241 -22.12 -8.01 6.19
C GLY A 241 -21.62 -8.37 7.59
N ASN A 242 -20.47 -7.82 7.99
CA ASN A 242 -19.87 -8.11 9.28
C ASN A 242 -20.63 -7.41 10.44
N ALA A 243 -21.18 -8.21 11.37
CA ALA A 243 -21.97 -7.71 12.50
C ALA A 243 -21.14 -6.87 13.51
N ASN A 244 -19.82 -7.06 13.56
CA ASN A 244 -18.91 -6.20 14.33
C ASN A 244 -18.71 -4.86 13.60
N ALA A 245 -18.56 -4.88 12.27
CA ALA A 245 -18.47 -3.68 11.45
C ALA A 245 -19.72 -2.78 11.56
N ARG A 246 -20.93 -3.35 11.61
CA ARG A 246 -22.17 -2.56 11.79
C ARG A 246 -22.23 -1.70 13.06
N LYS A 247 -21.40 -1.98 14.08
CA LYS A 247 -21.28 -1.15 15.29
C LYS A 247 -20.23 -0.05 15.15
N THR A 248 -19.32 -0.19 14.19
CA THR A 248 -18.15 0.68 14.00
C THR A 248 -18.28 1.60 12.79
N VAL A 249 -19.08 1.22 11.79
CA VAL A 249 -19.41 2.05 10.62
C VAL A 249 -20.41 3.13 11.07
N PRO A 250 -20.20 4.41 10.69
CA PRO A 250 -21.21 5.45 10.91
C PRO A 250 -22.53 5.10 10.22
N SER A 251 -23.61 5.84 10.49
CA SER A 251 -24.88 5.68 9.77
C SER A 251 -24.81 6.25 8.34
N VAL A 252 -23.97 5.63 7.51
CA VAL A 252 -23.88 5.87 6.07
C VAL A 252 -25.07 5.18 5.42
N ASP A 253 -25.85 5.94 4.68
CA ASP A 253 -26.88 5.37 3.81
C ASP A 253 -26.19 4.75 2.59
N ILE A 254 -26.19 3.42 2.55
CA ILE A 254 -25.54 2.62 1.50
C ILE A 254 -26.29 2.75 0.17
N ASP A 255 -27.60 2.98 0.21
CA ASP A 255 -28.41 3.13 -1.00
C ASP A 255 -28.17 4.51 -1.63
N ASP A 256 -27.99 5.56 -0.82
CA ASP A 256 -27.51 6.89 -1.28
C ASP A 256 -26.10 6.80 -1.90
N LEU A 257 -25.19 6.02 -1.29
CA LEU A 257 -23.84 5.84 -1.80
C LEU A 257 -23.86 5.10 -3.15
N ARG A 258 -24.63 4.01 -3.26
CA ARG A 258 -24.81 3.26 -4.52
C ARG A 258 -25.48 4.09 -5.60
N LEU A 259 -26.51 4.88 -5.27
CA LEU A 259 -27.13 5.82 -6.20
C LEU A 259 -26.11 6.84 -6.73
N SER A 260 -25.23 7.34 -5.85
CA SER A 260 -24.14 8.24 -6.23
C SER A 260 -23.11 7.53 -7.13
N LEU A 261 -22.82 6.26 -6.89
CA LEU A 261 -21.90 5.45 -7.69
C LEU A 261 -22.46 5.20 -9.10
N CYS A 262 -23.74 4.81 -9.21
CA CYS A 262 -24.43 4.67 -10.49
C CYS A 262 -24.43 5.97 -11.30
N ARG A 263 -24.59 7.13 -10.64
CA ARG A 263 -24.45 8.44 -11.30
C ARG A 263 -23.02 8.70 -11.79
N ALA A 264 -22.00 8.35 -11.02
CA ALA A 264 -20.60 8.48 -11.41
C ALA A 264 -20.27 7.61 -12.63
N MET A 265 -20.71 6.34 -12.63
CA MET A 265 -20.58 5.41 -13.76
C MET A 265 -21.31 5.93 -15.01
N GLY A 266 -22.54 6.45 -14.85
CA GLY A 266 -23.30 7.06 -15.94
C GLY A 266 -22.70 8.33 -16.54
N SER A 267 -21.76 8.97 -15.83
CA SER A 267 -20.90 10.05 -16.36
C SER A 267 -19.52 9.57 -16.81
N PHE A 268 -19.30 8.26 -16.89
CA PHE A 268 -18.02 7.66 -17.26
C PHE A 268 -16.86 8.16 -16.39
N LEU A 269 -17.09 8.44 -15.09
CA LEU A 269 -16.18 9.18 -14.20
C LEU A 269 -14.77 8.56 -14.11
N PHE A 270 -14.67 7.26 -14.34
CA PHE A 270 -13.45 6.47 -14.19
C PHE A 270 -12.81 6.05 -15.53
N ASP A 271 -13.47 6.27 -16.66
CA ASP A 271 -13.05 5.83 -18.01
C ASP A 271 -11.84 6.60 -18.58
N ASP A 272 -11.39 7.68 -17.92
CA ASP A 272 -10.19 8.45 -18.27
C ASP A 272 -8.87 7.74 -17.91
N VAL A 273 -8.94 6.53 -17.37
CA VAL A 273 -7.78 5.73 -16.94
C VAL A 273 -7.54 4.63 -17.98
N GLU A 274 -6.82 4.97 -19.04
CA GLU A 274 -6.56 4.07 -20.17
C GLU A 274 -5.56 2.94 -19.86
N MET A 275 -4.62 3.17 -18.92
CA MET A 275 -3.49 2.28 -18.69
C MET A 275 -3.31 1.97 -17.20
N PRO A 276 -3.35 0.69 -16.78
CA PRO A 276 -3.08 0.28 -15.40
C PRO A 276 -1.65 0.63 -14.99
N ARG A 277 -1.51 1.31 -13.83
CA ARG A 277 -0.21 1.70 -13.24
C ARG A 277 -0.10 1.16 -11.82
N LEU A 278 1.11 0.87 -11.35
CA LEU A 278 1.32 0.32 -10.01
C LEU A 278 1.16 1.39 -8.92
N ILE A 279 0.08 1.32 -8.15
CA ILE A 279 -0.21 2.21 -7.01
C ILE A 279 0.15 1.51 -5.71
N TRP A 280 0.65 2.27 -4.73
CA TRP A 280 0.88 1.83 -3.35
C TRP A 280 -0.21 2.35 -2.41
N VAL A 281 -1.46 1.93 -2.64
CA VAL A 281 -2.73 2.46 -2.05
C VAL A 281 -2.70 2.75 -0.53
N THR A 282 -1.86 2.08 0.26
CA THR A 282 -1.77 2.20 1.72
C THR A 282 -0.43 2.77 2.21
N GLY A 283 0.36 3.35 1.32
CA GLY A 283 1.67 3.91 1.60
C GLY A 283 1.63 5.07 2.58
N ASN A 284 2.64 5.14 3.45
CA ASN A 284 2.70 6.11 4.54
C ASN A 284 4.15 6.29 5.03
N GLU A 285 4.35 7.29 5.89
CA GLU A 285 5.67 7.69 6.40
C GLU A 285 6.35 6.67 7.32
N GLU A 286 5.65 5.71 7.91
CA GLU A 286 6.30 4.63 8.67
C GLU A 286 7.00 3.63 7.76
N ASP A 287 6.55 3.54 6.52
CA ASP A 287 7.05 2.59 5.53
C ASP A 287 8.21 3.16 4.70
N VAL A 288 8.55 4.44 4.85
CA VAL A 288 9.73 5.05 4.21
C VAL A 288 10.89 5.06 5.20
N ILE A 289 11.92 4.24 4.99
CA ILE A 289 13.10 4.20 5.85
C ILE A 289 14.14 5.21 5.37
N VAL A 290 14.47 6.15 6.23
CA VAL A 290 15.45 7.23 6.00
C VAL A 290 16.78 6.86 6.62
N SER A 291 17.87 7.21 5.95
CA SER A 291 19.24 7.19 6.49
C SER A 291 19.76 8.61 6.69
N LEU A 292 20.46 8.84 7.81
CA LEU A 292 21.07 10.13 8.14
C LEU A 292 22.60 10.01 8.08
N ASN A 293 23.18 10.24 6.90
CA ASN A 293 24.63 10.17 6.74
C ASN A 293 25.29 11.33 7.50
N PRO A 294 26.09 11.09 8.55
CA PRO A 294 26.88 12.16 9.14
C PRO A 294 27.79 12.71 8.05
N GLY A 295 27.81 14.04 7.91
CA GLY A 295 28.70 14.70 6.96
C GLY A 295 30.12 14.20 7.19
N LYS A 296 30.87 13.92 6.11
CA LYS A 296 32.28 13.60 6.27
C LYS A 296 32.97 14.85 6.80
N ASP A 297 33.35 14.84 8.07
CA ASP A 297 34.07 15.92 8.79
C ASP A 297 35.51 16.12 8.25
N GLY A 298 35.62 16.28 6.92
CA GLY A 298 36.84 16.44 6.15
C GLY A 298 37.35 17.87 6.15
N GLY A 299 37.58 18.40 7.35
CA GLY A 299 38.37 19.59 7.68
C GLY A 299 38.50 20.74 6.65
N GLY A 300 37.87 21.88 6.95
CA GLY A 300 38.53 23.17 6.67
C GLY A 300 37.64 24.37 6.30
N THR A 301 36.41 24.18 5.84
CA THR A 301 35.55 25.29 5.37
C THR A 301 34.26 25.40 6.16
N THR A 302 34.02 26.58 6.72
CA THR A 302 32.97 26.91 7.70
C THR A 302 31.56 27.05 7.10
N HIS A 303 31.15 26.11 6.24
CA HIS A 303 29.77 26.03 5.76
C HIS A 303 29.04 24.94 6.54
N GLU A 304 27.85 25.27 7.05
CA GLU A 304 26.98 24.37 7.83
C GLU A 304 26.31 23.32 6.93
N GLU A 305 27.10 22.48 6.26
CA GLU A 305 26.61 21.26 5.63
C GLU A 305 26.36 20.19 6.70
N GLY A 306 25.19 20.31 7.35
CA GLY A 306 24.68 19.29 8.25
C GLY A 306 24.46 17.95 7.55
N ALA A 307 24.25 16.90 8.36
CA ALA A 307 24.09 15.51 7.91
C ALA A 307 23.13 15.37 6.71
N GLU A 308 23.46 14.50 5.76
CA GLU A 308 22.69 14.28 4.55
C GLU A 308 21.59 13.23 4.81
N ALA A 309 20.33 13.62 4.65
CA ALA A 309 19.19 12.70 4.76
C ALA A 309 18.79 12.17 3.37
N ASP A 310 18.63 10.86 3.24
CA ASP A 310 18.16 10.21 2.01
C ASP A 310 17.35 8.95 2.30
N ILE A 311 16.50 8.54 1.36
CA ILE A 311 15.69 7.31 1.48
C ILE A 311 16.62 6.11 1.34
N ALA A 312 16.76 5.33 2.41
CA ALA A 312 17.53 4.10 2.41
C ALA A 312 16.79 3.00 1.63
N TYR A 313 15.50 2.82 1.96
CA TYR A 313 14.58 1.94 1.25
C TYR A 313 13.12 2.19 1.66
N ILE A 314 12.18 1.73 0.83
CA ILE A 314 10.75 1.67 1.13
C ILE A 314 10.43 0.24 1.62
N LEU A 315 9.71 0.11 2.74
CA LEU A 315 9.25 -1.16 3.25
C LEU A 315 8.29 -1.83 2.25
N PRO A 316 8.29 -3.16 2.18
CA PRO A 316 7.50 -3.94 1.23
C PRO A 316 6.00 -4.03 1.61
N THR A 317 5.40 -2.94 2.11
CA THR A 317 3.98 -2.89 2.55
C THR A 317 2.99 -2.76 1.38
N PHE A 318 3.40 -3.17 0.18
CA PHE A 318 2.58 -3.27 -1.03
C PHE A 318 1.43 -4.30 -0.93
N ARG A 319 1.03 -4.75 0.27
CA ARG A 319 -0.04 -5.75 0.50
C ARG A 319 -1.39 -5.37 -0.14
N ARG A 320 -1.61 -4.08 -0.34
CA ARG A 320 -2.79 -3.46 -0.98
C ARG A 320 -2.43 -2.70 -2.26
N ALA A 321 -1.28 -2.99 -2.87
CA ALA A 321 -0.93 -2.39 -4.16
C ALA A 321 -1.91 -2.87 -5.24
N LEU A 322 -2.18 -1.99 -6.20
CA LEU A 322 -3.13 -2.22 -7.29
C LEU A 322 -2.54 -1.76 -8.61
N TRP A 323 -2.95 -2.41 -9.70
CA TRP A 323 -2.88 -1.87 -11.05
C TRP A 323 -4.12 -0.99 -11.27
N GLY A 324 -3.94 0.33 -11.37
CA GLY A 324 -5.06 1.26 -11.34
C GLY A 324 -4.70 2.69 -11.71
N ASP A 325 -5.56 3.61 -11.28
CA ASP A 325 -5.37 5.06 -11.36
C ASP A 325 -4.38 5.59 -10.27
N PRO A 326 -3.25 6.20 -10.65
CA PRO A 326 -2.33 6.89 -9.72
C PRO A 326 -2.99 7.85 -8.73
N LEU A 327 -4.16 8.41 -9.07
CA LEU A 327 -4.93 9.27 -8.18
C LEU A 327 -5.44 8.56 -6.90
N MET A 328 -5.41 7.22 -6.83
CA MET A 328 -5.69 6.44 -5.62
C MET A 328 -4.56 6.44 -4.58
N GLU A 329 -3.35 6.86 -4.95
CA GLU A 329 -2.17 6.82 -4.09
C GLU A 329 -2.38 7.59 -2.77
N ALA A 330 -2.03 6.98 -1.64
CA ALA A 330 -2.32 7.52 -0.31
C ALA A 330 -1.59 8.84 -0.07
N TRP A 331 -0.36 8.96 -0.57
CA TRP A 331 0.45 10.17 -0.54
C TRP A 331 -0.19 11.38 -1.24
N PHE A 332 -1.20 11.16 -2.08
CA PHE A 332 -1.92 12.23 -2.71
C PHE A 332 -3.19 12.61 -1.95
N LEU A 333 -3.77 11.74 -1.10
CA LEU A 333 -5.00 11.99 -0.32
C LEU A 333 -4.84 13.16 0.67
N PRO A 334 -5.95 13.82 1.08
CA PRO A 334 -5.91 14.93 2.04
C PRO A 334 -5.01 14.62 3.25
N PRO A 335 -4.16 15.57 3.73
CA PRO A 335 -4.05 16.98 3.34
C PRO A 335 -3.51 17.25 1.92
N GLY A 336 -3.02 16.21 1.23
CA GLY A 336 -2.46 16.28 -0.11
C GLY A 336 -0.94 16.07 -0.10
N PRO A 337 -0.33 15.89 -1.29
CA PRO A 337 1.12 15.82 -1.41
C PRO A 337 1.74 17.18 -1.05
N THR A 338 2.87 17.16 -0.36
CA THR A 338 3.65 18.38 -0.12
C THR A 338 4.20 18.95 -1.42
N THR A 339 4.60 20.22 -1.42
CA THR A 339 5.22 20.86 -2.59
C THR A 339 6.41 20.06 -3.12
N ALA A 340 7.27 19.57 -2.22
CA ALA A 340 8.42 18.75 -2.61
C ALA A 340 8.02 17.39 -3.21
N ILE A 341 6.99 16.71 -2.69
CA ILE A 341 6.47 15.48 -3.31
C ILE A 341 5.96 15.77 -4.72
N ASN A 342 5.21 16.87 -4.93
CA ASN A 342 4.73 17.26 -6.26
C ASN A 342 5.90 17.57 -7.22
N GLU A 343 6.85 18.42 -6.82
CA GLU A 343 8.03 18.76 -7.63
C GLU A 343 8.79 17.49 -8.05
N GLY A 344 9.01 16.55 -7.13
CA GLY A 344 9.72 15.30 -7.40
C GLY A 344 8.94 14.35 -8.30
N TYR A 345 7.61 14.37 -8.19
CA TYR A 345 6.69 13.58 -9.01
C TYR A 345 6.61 14.11 -10.45
N PHE A 346 6.62 15.42 -10.63
CA PHE A 346 6.52 16.09 -11.94
C PHE A 346 7.87 16.53 -12.53
N ASP A 347 9.00 16.04 -11.99
CA ASP A 347 10.36 16.36 -12.46
C ASP A 347 10.73 17.85 -12.47
N GLY A 348 10.04 18.66 -11.65
CA GLY A 348 10.17 20.10 -11.62
C GLY A 348 9.38 20.86 -12.70
N GLU A 349 8.42 20.24 -13.39
CA GLU A 349 7.45 20.99 -14.22
C GLU A 349 6.64 21.96 -13.34
N GLU A 350 6.75 23.28 -13.61
CA GLU A 350 6.22 24.34 -12.74
C GLU A 350 4.70 24.27 -12.50
N ASP A 351 3.94 23.77 -13.48
CA ASP A 351 2.47 23.61 -13.42
C ASP A 351 2.03 22.15 -13.15
N GLY A 352 2.97 21.27 -12.79
CA GLY A 352 2.73 19.85 -12.53
C GLY A 352 1.76 19.62 -11.37
N THR A 353 0.50 19.30 -11.67
CA THR A 353 -0.52 18.98 -10.66
C THR A 353 -1.37 17.78 -11.06
N LEU A 354 -1.64 16.90 -10.10
CA LEU A 354 -2.48 15.70 -10.32
C LEU A 354 -3.97 16.04 -10.47
N ILE A 355 -4.42 17.13 -9.84
CA ILE A 355 -5.83 17.51 -9.74
C ILE A 355 -6.09 18.81 -10.50
N VAL A 356 -5.90 18.75 -11.83
CA VAL A 356 -6.17 19.87 -12.75
C VAL A 356 -7.69 20.13 -12.90
N LEU A 357 -8.48 19.06 -13.04
CA LEU A 357 -9.89 19.15 -13.44
C LEU A 357 -10.86 18.97 -12.26
N PRO A 358 -12.04 19.62 -12.27
CA PRO A 358 -13.10 19.37 -11.28
C PRO A 358 -13.50 17.89 -11.17
N ARG A 359 -13.52 17.17 -12.29
CA ARG A 359 -13.76 15.72 -12.37
C ARG A 359 -12.77 14.91 -11.51
N HIS A 360 -11.48 15.30 -11.49
CA HIS A 360 -10.49 14.64 -10.64
C HIS A 360 -10.82 14.83 -9.16
N LYS A 361 -11.38 15.99 -8.75
CA LYS A 361 -11.81 16.20 -7.35
C LYS A 361 -12.93 15.22 -6.96
N THR A 362 -13.96 15.05 -7.80
CA THR A 362 -15.05 14.09 -7.58
C THR A 362 -14.52 12.65 -7.47
N LYS A 363 -13.69 12.23 -8.44
CA LYS A 363 -13.01 10.92 -8.46
C LYS A 363 -12.17 10.69 -7.18
N ARG A 364 -11.50 11.72 -6.70
CA ARG A 364 -10.66 11.65 -5.50
C ARG A 364 -11.48 11.57 -4.20
N THR A 365 -12.70 12.10 -4.17
CA THR A 365 -13.67 11.81 -3.11
C THR A 365 -14.03 10.32 -3.08
N TRP A 366 -14.25 9.67 -4.24
CA TRP A 366 -14.47 8.22 -4.32
C TRP A 366 -13.29 7.39 -3.82
N TYR A 367 -12.06 7.76 -4.17
CA TYR A 367 -10.88 7.07 -3.66
C TYR A 367 -10.66 7.28 -2.15
N THR A 368 -11.11 8.42 -1.61
CA THR A 368 -11.15 8.66 -0.15
C THR A 368 -12.19 7.76 0.54
N VAL A 369 -13.38 7.58 -0.06
CA VAL A 369 -14.40 6.61 0.40
C VAL A 369 -13.84 5.19 0.41
N TYR A 370 -13.20 4.76 -0.67
CA TYR A 370 -12.58 3.44 -0.78
C TYR A 370 -11.54 3.21 0.34
N LEU A 371 -10.61 4.16 0.56
CA LEU A 371 -9.61 4.02 1.62
C LEU A 371 -10.23 4.00 3.03
N ALA A 372 -11.24 4.83 3.28
CA ALA A 372 -11.93 4.83 4.57
C ALA A 372 -12.65 3.49 4.83
N LEU A 373 -13.31 2.93 3.82
CA LEU A 373 -13.92 1.60 3.90
C LEU A 373 -12.86 0.50 4.10
N LEU A 374 -11.68 0.62 3.48
CA LEU A 374 -10.58 -0.34 3.62
C LEU A 374 -10.07 -0.40 5.06
N VAL A 375 -9.87 0.76 5.68
CA VAL A 375 -9.52 0.87 7.11
C VAL A 375 -10.61 0.23 8.00
N LEU A 376 -11.89 0.48 7.71
CA LEU A 376 -13.00 -0.08 8.49
C LEU A 376 -13.13 -1.61 8.35
N ALA A 377 -12.87 -2.15 7.16
CA ALA A 377 -12.83 -3.59 6.91
C ALA A 377 -11.65 -4.29 7.62
N GLU A 378 -10.47 -3.65 7.62
CA GLU A 378 -9.28 -4.17 8.30
C GLU A 378 -9.43 -4.13 9.82
N GLU A 379 -10.08 -3.11 10.39
CA GLU A 379 -10.52 -3.08 11.80
C GLU A 379 -11.54 -4.19 12.10
N ALA A 380 -12.57 -4.35 11.26
CA ALA A 380 -13.62 -5.35 11.49
C ALA A 380 -13.12 -6.80 11.42
N SER A 381 -11.92 -7.01 10.85
CA SER A 381 -11.22 -8.29 10.80
C SER A 381 -10.28 -8.54 12.00
N GLN A 382 -10.04 -7.53 12.86
CA GLN A 382 -9.14 -7.60 14.02
C GLN A 382 -9.90 -7.95 15.31
N GLU A 383 -10.15 -9.23 15.55
CA GLU A 383 -10.68 -9.68 16.84
C GLU A 383 -9.59 -9.65 17.94
N GLY A 384 -9.40 -8.46 18.54
CA GLY A 384 -8.69 -8.31 19.82
C GLY A 384 -7.25 -7.77 19.77
N GLU A 385 -6.71 -7.40 18.61
CA GLU A 385 -5.45 -6.63 18.54
C GLU A 385 -5.66 -5.13 18.82
N VAL A 386 -4.56 -4.42 19.13
CA VAL A 386 -4.57 -2.98 19.39
C VAL A 386 -4.64 -2.21 18.07
N SER A 387 -5.87 -2.09 17.56
CA SER A 387 -6.20 -1.33 16.37
C SER A 387 -5.76 0.14 16.44
N ASN A 388 -5.37 0.72 15.30
CA ASN A 388 -4.94 2.11 15.18
C ASN A 388 -6.16 3.04 15.30
N LYS A 389 -6.49 3.39 16.56
CA LYS A 389 -7.65 4.20 16.92
C LYS A 389 -7.69 5.56 16.22
N GLU A 390 -6.55 6.13 15.83
CA GLU A 390 -6.47 7.39 15.10
C GLU A 390 -6.97 7.22 13.67
N THR A 391 -6.47 6.23 12.93
CA THR A 391 -6.94 5.93 11.57
C THR A 391 -8.41 5.54 11.56
N VAL A 392 -8.84 4.67 12.47
CA VAL A 392 -10.23 4.22 12.52
C VAL A 392 -11.16 5.39 12.88
N ARG A 393 -10.71 6.35 13.71
CA ARG A 393 -11.43 7.60 13.96
C ARG A 393 -11.50 8.47 12.69
N TRP A 394 -10.40 8.63 11.96
CA TRP A 394 -10.39 9.34 10.68
C TRP A 394 -11.37 8.72 9.68
N ALA A 395 -11.31 7.41 9.45
CA ALA A 395 -12.19 6.70 8.51
C ALA A 395 -13.68 6.87 8.86
N ARG A 396 -14.03 6.79 10.15
CA ARG A 396 -15.38 7.07 10.66
C ARG A 396 -15.81 8.53 10.49
N SER A 397 -14.88 9.48 10.52
CA SER A 397 -15.16 10.91 10.37
C SER A 397 -15.31 11.33 8.92
N ILE A 398 -14.42 10.85 8.04
CA ILE A 398 -14.32 11.29 6.64
C ILE A 398 -15.38 10.62 5.76
N LEU A 399 -15.77 9.38 6.05
CA LEU A 399 -16.69 8.62 5.20
C LEU A 399 -18.07 9.29 5.06
N PRO A 400 -18.75 9.75 6.13
CA PRO A 400 -19.99 10.52 5.99
C PRO A 400 -19.82 11.85 5.26
N GLU A 401 -18.71 12.56 5.49
CA GLU A 401 -18.41 13.83 4.81
C GLU A 401 -18.27 13.62 3.30
N CYS A 402 -17.50 12.60 2.87
CA CYS A 402 -17.38 12.23 1.48
C CYS A 402 -18.72 11.80 0.86
N VAL A 403 -19.56 11.05 1.58
CA VAL A 403 -20.89 10.63 1.09
C VAL A 403 -21.79 11.85 0.84
N GLU A 404 -21.83 12.83 1.76
CA GLU A 404 -22.61 14.06 1.57
C GLU A 404 -22.07 14.94 0.42
N ILE A 405 -20.75 14.99 0.23
CA ILE A 405 -20.14 15.62 -0.95
C ILE A 405 -20.62 14.90 -2.23
N LEU A 406 -20.55 13.57 -2.27
CA LEU A 406 -20.89 12.75 -3.45
C LEU A 406 -22.36 12.90 -3.90
N LYS A 407 -23.29 13.20 -2.99
CA LYS A 407 -24.68 13.52 -3.33
C LYS A 407 -24.80 14.76 -4.23
N SER A 408 -23.98 15.78 -3.96
CA SER A 408 -24.12 17.14 -4.54
C SER A 408 -23.14 17.48 -5.66
N VAL A 409 -22.00 16.77 -5.75
CA VAL A 409 -21.01 17.01 -6.82
C VAL A 409 -21.57 16.74 -8.22
N PRO A 410 -21.10 17.49 -9.24
CA PRO A 410 -21.41 17.17 -10.62
C PRO A 410 -20.78 15.85 -11.05
N CYS A 411 -21.56 15.11 -11.83
CA CYS A 411 -21.13 13.96 -12.62
C CYS A 411 -20.86 14.51 -14.04
N TYR A 412 -19.60 14.50 -14.48
CA TYR A 412 -19.09 15.24 -15.65
C TYR A 412 -18.85 14.34 -16.86
#